data_AF-A0A326U271-F1
#
_entry.id   AF-A0A326U271-F1
#
_cell.length_a   1.000
_cell.length_b   1.000
_cell.length_c   1.000
_cell.angle_alpha   90.00
_cell.angle_beta   90.00
_cell.angle_gamma   90.00
#
_symmetry.space_group_name_H-M   'P 1'
#
loop_
_entity.id
_entity.type
_entity.pdbx_description
1 polymer ?
#
loop_
_entity_poly.entity_id
_entity_poly.type
_entity_poly.pdbx_seq_one_letter_code
_entity_poly.pdbx_strand_id
1 'polypeptide(L)'
;MFAVIKSGGRQFKVAVGEKLEVNRLPYESGKQIELGEVLLISDADNTMIGAPLVEGAKVLATVTEHKRGKKVIIFKYKSKKRYRHRRGFRQDLTVLSIDDIIANGKSLVSGSEAAAPQTEEPVAEVRTEEAPVATEEKNVEETPDTGAAKKPRRRRSAKKVEESSTEE
;
A
#
# COMPACT_ATOMS: atom_id res chain seq x y z
N MET A 1 -2.49 26.07 -7.20
CA MET A 1 -2.63 25.31 -8.45
C MET A 1 -3.11 23.88 -8.22
N PHE A 2 -3.99 23.37 -9.09
CA PHE A 2 -4.40 21.96 -9.13
C PHE A 2 -4.51 21.47 -10.58
N ALA A 3 -4.49 20.15 -10.77
CA ALA A 3 -4.73 19.51 -12.06
C ALA A 3 -5.86 18.49 -11.98
N VAL A 4 -6.51 18.21 -13.11
CA VAL A 4 -7.42 17.09 -13.28
C VAL A 4 -6.76 16.07 -14.18
N ILE A 5 -6.47 14.91 -13.62
CA ILE A 5 -5.80 13.81 -14.31
C ILE A 5 -6.77 12.66 -14.57
N LYS A 6 -6.51 11.88 -15.62
CA LYS A 6 -7.19 10.61 -15.87
C LYS A 6 -6.25 9.46 -15.52
N SER A 7 -6.74 8.53 -14.71
CA SER A 7 -6.00 7.31 -14.38
C SER A 7 -6.96 6.17 -14.11
N GLY A 8 -6.65 4.98 -14.66
CA GLY A 8 -7.47 3.78 -14.47
C GLY A 8 -8.94 3.95 -14.88
N GLY A 9 -9.23 4.78 -15.87
CA GLY A 9 -10.59 5.04 -16.39
C GLY A 9 -11.42 6.04 -15.57
N ARG A 10 -10.85 6.68 -14.56
CA ARG A 10 -11.51 7.72 -13.74
C ARG A 10 -10.70 9.01 -13.74
N GLN A 11 -11.37 10.12 -13.45
CA GLN A 11 -10.74 11.43 -13.31
C GLN A 11 -10.57 11.79 -11.84
N PHE A 12 -9.44 12.42 -11.52
CA PHE A 12 -9.09 12.84 -10.17
C PHE A 12 -8.59 14.28 -10.19
N LYS A 13 -9.05 15.07 -9.22
CA LYS A 13 -8.45 16.37 -8.90
C LYS A 13 -7.25 16.12 -8.01
N VAL A 14 -6.13 16.74 -8.33
CA VAL A 14 -4.87 16.59 -7.59
C VAL A 14 -4.22 17.93 -7.34
N ALA A 15 -3.67 18.09 -6.14
CA ALA A 15 -2.75 19.16 -5.79
C ALA A 15 -1.37 18.59 -5.43
N VAL A 16 -0.34 19.41 -5.52
CA VAL A 16 1.02 19.04 -5.09
C VAL A 16 1.02 18.72 -3.60
N GLY A 17 1.68 17.62 -3.20
CA GLY A 17 1.75 17.12 -1.83
C GLY A 17 0.56 16.27 -1.37
N GLU A 18 -0.48 16.10 -2.21
CA GLU A 18 -1.64 15.28 -1.88
C GLU A 18 -1.37 13.78 -2.15
N LYS A 19 -2.00 12.90 -1.35
CA LYS A 19 -2.02 11.46 -1.59
C LYS A 19 -3.27 11.05 -2.36
N LEU A 20 -3.07 10.32 -3.45
CA LEU A 20 -4.13 9.85 -4.33
C LEU A 20 -4.23 8.33 -4.34
N GLU A 21 -5.44 7.79 -4.21
CA GLU A 21 -5.72 6.36 -4.41
C GLU A 21 -6.22 6.10 -5.83
N VAL A 22 -5.45 5.33 -6.60
CA VAL A 22 -5.80 4.92 -7.96
C VAL A 22 -5.92 3.40 -8.08
N ASN A 23 -6.47 2.96 -9.22
CA ASN A 23 -6.45 1.54 -9.59
C ASN A 23 -5.01 1.00 -9.64
N ARG A 24 -4.85 -0.32 -9.46
CA ARG A 24 -3.53 -0.94 -9.42
C ARG A 24 -2.72 -0.63 -10.69
N LEU A 25 -1.54 -0.06 -10.50
CA LEU A 25 -0.56 0.21 -11.55
C LEU A 25 0.60 -0.82 -11.50
N PRO A 26 1.21 -1.17 -12.65
CA PRO A 26 2.30 -2.13 -12.76
C PRO A 26 3.68 -1.50 -12.48
N TYR A 27 3.78 -0.72 -11.41
CA TYR A 27 5.04 -0.11 -10.94
C TYR A 27 5.31 -0.57 -9.51
N GLU A 28 6.58 -0.57 -9.11
CA GLU A 28 6.98 -0.92 -7.75
C GLU A 28 6.81 0.28 -6.79
N SER A 29 6.72 -0.02 -5.49
CA SER A 29 6.72 1.01 -4.44
C SER A 29 8.05 1.77 -4.40
N GLY A 30 7.99 3.08 -4.24
CA GLY A 30 9.13 3.99 -4.25
C GLY A 30 9.49 4.53 -5.63
N LYS A 31 8.91 3.98 -6.72
CA LYS A 31 9.18 4.44 -8.08
C LYS A 31 8.42 5.72 -8.39
N GLN A 32 9.11 6.68 -9.02
CA GLN A 32 8.49 7.86 -9.60
C GLN A 32 7.85 7.52 -10.96
N ILE A 33 6.64 8.04 -11.19
CA ILE A 33 5.84 7.83 -12.39
C ILE A 33 5.39 9.17 -12.97
N GLU A 34 5.36 9.25 -14.29
CA GLU A 34 4.81 10.40 -15.02
C GLU A 34 3.39 10.10 -15.48
N LEU A 35 2.43 10.93 -15.09
CA LEU A 35 1.04 10.85 -15.51
C LEU A 35 0.80 11.89 -16.62
N GLY A 36 0.77 11.43 -17.87
CA GLY A 36 0.61 12.29 -19.06
C GLY A 36 -0.84 12.59 -19.45
N GLU A 37 -1.83 11.87 -18.93
CA GLU A 37 -3.25 12.13 -19.22
C GLU A 37 -3.80 13.25 -18.33
N VAL A 38 -3.40 14.49 -18.63
CA VAL A 38 -3.86 15.71 -17.94
C VAL A 38 -4.93 16.40 -18.77
N LEU A 39 -6.12 16.59 -18.20
CA LEU A 39 -7.28 17.19 -18.87
C LEU A 39 -7.37 18.70 -18.64
N LEU A 40 -6.98 19.14 -17.45
CA LEU A 40 -7.13 20.52 -17.01
C LEU A 40 -6.05 20.86 -16.00
N ILE A 41 -5.52 22.08 -16.10
CA ILE A 41 -4.64 22.68 -15.10
C ILE A 41 -5.23 24.03 -14.74
N SER A 42 -5.41 24.29 -13.46
CA SER A 42 -5.95 25.56 -12.96
C SER A 42 -5.02 26.14 -11.93
N ASP A 43 -4.57 27.34 -12.22
CA ASP A 43 -3.92 28.24 -11.28
C ASP A 43 -4.91 29.31 -10.79
N ALA A 44 -4.49 30.14 -9.82
CA ALA A 44 -5.36 31.16 -9.23
C ALA A 44 -5.97 32.11 -10.27
N ASP A 45 -5.20 32.48 -11.29
CA ASP A 45 -5.61 33.48 -12.30
C ASP A 45 -5.88 32.89 -13.68
N ASN A 46 -5.33 31.71 -13.99
CA ASN A 46 -5.38 31.11 -15.33
C ASN A 46 -5.81 29.65 -15.27
N THR A 47 -6.75 29.26 -16.14
CA THR A 47 -7.17 27.85 -16.28
C THR A 47 -6.95 27.38 -17.72
N MET A 48 -6.10 26.37 -17.87
CA MET A 48 -5.84 25.70 -19.13
C MET A 48 -6.74 24.46 -19.23
N ILE A 49 -7.62 24.45 -20.23
CA ILE A 49 -8.54 23.36 -20.50
C ILE A 49 -8.07 22.64 -21.76
N GLY A 50 -7.86 21.33 -21.65
CA GLY A 50 -7.44 20.49 -22.77
C GLY A 50 -8.58 20.14 -23.72
N ALA A 51 -8.24 19.86 -24.98
CA ALA A 51 -9.18 19.40 -25.99
C ALA A 51 -8.55 18.28 -26.85
N PRO A 52 -8.47 17.02 -26.37
CA PRO A 52 -8.98 16.45 -25.11
C PRO A 52 -7.98 16.46 -23.93
N LEU A 53 -6.69 16.67 -24.20
CA LEU A 53 -5.61 16.75 -23.20
C LEU A 53 -4.94 18.12 -23.29
N VAL A 54 -4.27 18.54 -22.22
CA VAL A 54 -3.40 19.73 -22.24
C VAL A 54 -2.04 19.33 -22.82
N GLU A 55 -1.64 19.91 -23.94
CA GLU A 55 -0.35 19.61 -24.56
C GLU A 55 0.81 19.99 -23.64
N GLY A 56 1.83 19.12 -23.55
CA GLY A 56 3.02 19.36 -22.73
C GLY A 56 2.79 19.34 -21.21
N ALA A 57 1.59 18.96 -20.76
CA ALA A 57 1.27 18.79 -19.35
C ALA A 57 1.68 17.41 -18.83
N LYS A 58 2.29 17.38 -17.64
CA LYS A 58 2.64 16.13 -16.95
C LYS A 58 2.48 16.30 -15.45
N VAL A 59 2.00 15.27 -14.77
CA VAL A 59 2.02 15.21 -13.31
C VAL A 59 3.05 14.18 -12.87
N LEU A 60 4.02 14.60 -12.09
CA LEU A 60 5.01 13.73 -11.47
C LEU A 60 4.44 13.21 -10.15
N ALA A 61 4.44 11.90 -9.97
CA ALA A 61 3.95 11.26 -8.77
C ALA A 61 4.85 10.11 -8.34
N THR A 62 5.00 9.90 -7.05
CA THR A 62 5.75 8.77 -6.49
C THR A 62 4.79 7.73 -5.96
N VAL A 63 5.02 6.45 -6.29
CA VAL A 63 4.27 5.33 -5.74
C VAL A 63 4.66 5.13 -4.29
N THR A 64 3.78 5.46 -3.35
CA THR A 64 4.08 5.25 -1.93
C THR A 64 3.94 3.77 -1.56
N GLU A 65 2.79 3.18 -1.87
CA GLU A 65 2.50 1.80 -1.50
C GLU A 65 1.42 1.18 -2.38
N HIS A 66 1.35 -0.15 -2.36
CA HIS A 66 0.20 -0.89 -2.85
C HIS A 66 -0.63 -1.42 -1.70
N LYS A 67 -1.92 -1.11 -1.70
CA LYS A 67 -2.83 -1.55 -0.66
C LYS A 67 -4.06 -2.24 -1.21
N ARG A 68 -4.73 -2.98 -0.34
CA ARG A 68 -6.03 -3.57 -0.64
C ARG A 68 -7.11 -2.72 0.00
N GLY A 69 -8.11 -2.34 -0.79
CA GLY A 69 -9.24 -1.56 -0.33
C GLY A 69 -10.08 -2.27 0.74
N LYS A 70 -11.10 -1.55 1.20
CA LYS A 70 -12.08 -2.08 2.16
C LYS A 70 -12.74 -3.33 1.59
N LYS A 71 -12.98 -4.33 2.44
CA LYS A 71 -13.63 -5.58 2.04
C LYS A 71 -15.10 -5.30 1.75
N VAL A 72 -15.50 -5.46 0.50
CA VAL A 72 -16.90 -5.45 0.09
C VAL A 72 -17.43 -6.88 0.20
N ILE A 73 -18.56 -7.06 0.90
CA ILE A 73 -19.20 -8.37 1.04
C ILE A 73 -20.29 -8.47 -0.02
N ILE A 74 -20.07 -9.32 -1.00
CA ILE A 74 -21.06 -9.66 -2.03
C ILE A 74 -21.92 -10.79 -1.48
N PHE A 75 -23.17 -10.49 -1.15
CA PHE A 75 -24.14 -11.47 -0.68
C PHE A 75 -25.23 -11.66 -1.73
N LYS A 76 -25.30 -12.85 -2.31
CA LYS A 76 -26.35 -13.25 -3.25
C LYS A 76 -27.32 -14.17 -2.53
N TYR A 77 -28.61 -13.87 -2.58
CA TYR A 77 -29.66 -14.66 -1.95
C TYR A 77 -30.85 -14.81 -2.89
N LYS A 78 -31.40 -16.03 -3.00
CA LYS A 78 -32.68 -16.28 -3.65
C LYS A 78 -33.60 -17.01 -2.67
N SER A 79 -34.74 -16.40 -2.37
CA SER A 79 -35.73 -16.96 -1.45
C SER A 79 -36.28 -18.29 -1.99
N LYS A 80 -36.58 -19.24 -1.09
CA LYS A 80 -37.17 -20.56 -1.37
C LYS A 80 -36.39 -21.45 -2.37
N LYS A 81 -35.20 -21.04 -2.82
CA LYS A 81 -34.32 -21.80 -3.73
C LYS A 81 -33.08 -22.38 -3.06
N ARG A 82 -33.00 -22.32 -1.72
CA ARG A 82 -31.82 -22.71 -0.91
C ARG A 82 -30.51 -22.11 -1.46
N TYR A 83 -30.57 -20.95 -2.10
CA TYR A 83 -29.42 -20.30 -2.69
C TYR A 83 -29.04 -19.08 -1.86
N ARG A 84 -27.92 -19.19 -1.16
CA ARG A 84 -27.26 -18.10 -0.44
C ARG A 84 -25.76 -18.24 -0.66
N HIS A 85 -25.12 -17.20 -1.20
CA HIS A 85 -23.69 -17.18 -1.47
C HIS A 85 -23.10 -15.88 -0.93
N ARG A 86 -22.07 -15.99 -0.09
CA ARG A 86 -21.37 -14.85 0.51
C ARG A 86 -19.91 -14.89 0.09
N ARG A 87 -19.49 -13.93 -0.72
CA ARG A 87 -18.11 -13.77 -1.18
C ARG A 87 -17.57 -12.43 -0.73
N GLY A 88 -16.33 -12.40 -0.25
CA GLY A 88 -15.61 -11.14 -0.03
C GLY A 88 -14.87 -10.72 -1.30
N PHE A 89 -14.90 -9.43 -1.61
CA PHE A 89 -14.05 -8.80 -2.61
C PHE A 89 -13.25 -7.67 -1.97
N ARG A 90 -12.00 -7.51 -2.39
CA ARG A 90 -11.14 -6.38 -2.04
C ARG A 90 -10.46 -5.93 -3.33
N GLN A 91 -10.61 -4.65 -3.65
CA GLN A 91 -9.96 -4.05 -4.80
C GLN A 91 -8.49 -3.80 -4.47
N ASP A 92 -7.60 -4.08 -5.41
CA ASP A 92 -6.19 -3.73 -5.29
C ASP A 92 -5.98 -2.30 -5.81
N LEU A 93 -5.32 -1.49 -5.00
CA LEU A 93 -5.14 -0.05 -5.19
C LEU A 93 -3.66 0.30 -5.09
N THR A 94 -3.28 1.37 -5.77
CA THR A 94 -1.97 2.00 -5.62
C THR A 94 -2.17 3.37 -4.99
N VAL A 95 -1.39 3.68 -3.95
CA VAL A 95 -1.33 5.01 -3.35
C VAL A 95 -0.18 5.77 -3.99
N LEU A 96 -0.51 6.93 -4.54
CA LEU A 96 0.44 7.86 -5.14
C LEU A 96 0.57 9.09 -4.25
N SER A 97 1.77 9.64 -4.18
CA SER A 97 2.04 11.00 -3.70
C SER A 97 2.29 11.88 -4.90
N ILE A 98 1.66 13.06 -4.97
CA ILE A 98 1.86 13.99 -6.08
C ILE A 98 3.04 14.90 -5.76
N ASP A 99 4.08 14.86 -6.59
CA ASP A 99 5.33 15.58 -6.34
C ASP A 99 5.34 16.93 -7.06
N ASP A 100 4.96 16.96 -8.33
CA ASP A 100 4.96 18.20 -9.13
C ASP A 100 3.91 18.15 -10.25
N ILE A 101 3.47 19.33 -10.69
CA ILE A 101 2.57 19.52 -11.83
C ILE A 101 3.28 20.42 -12.83
N ILE A 102 3.66 19.85 -13.97
CA ILE A 102 4.37 20.55 -15.04
C ILE A 102 3.35 21.03 -16.07
N ALA A 103 3.38 22.32 -16.38
CA ALA A 103 2.58 22.93 -17.45
C ALA A 103 3.51 23.69 -18.41
N ASN A 104 3.59 23.28 -19.68
CA ASN A 104 4.39 23.95 -20.71
C ASN A 104 5.85 24.21 -20.29
N GLY A 105 6.48 23.25 -19.60
CA GLY A 105 7.86 23.35 -19.12
C GLY A 105 8.06 24.18 -17.84
N LYS A 106 6.99 24.68 -17.21
CA LYS A 106 7.05 25.35 -15.90
C LYS A 106 6.67 24.37 -14.80
N SER A 107 7.55 24.17 -13.82
CA SER A 107 7.35 23.37 -12.59
C SER A 107 6.86 24.25 -11.44
N LEU A 108 6.00 23.70 -10.58
CA LEU A 108 5.48 24.43 -9.42
C LEU A 108 6.42 24.43 -8.23
N VAL A 109 7.26 23.40 -8.11
CA VAL A 109 8.14 23.22 -6.94
C VAL A 109 9.44 24.05 -7.07
N SER A 110 9.57 24.92 -8.07
CA SER A 110 10.73 25.80 -8.29
C SER A 110 10.83 26.99 -7.31
N GLY A 111 10.33 26.82 -6.08
CA GLY A 111 10.42 27.79 -4.98
C GLY A 111 10.66 27.17 -3.59
N SER A 112 10.87 25.86 -3.45
CA SER A 112 11.35 25.27 -2.19
C SER A 112 12.64 24.49 -2.41
N GLU A 113 13.70 25.11 -1.91
CA GLU A 113 15.10 24.72 -1.90
C GLU A 113 15.36 23.25 -1.53
N ALA A 114 16.38 22.71 -2.18
CA ALA A 114 16.92 21.38 -2.02
C ALA A 114 17.26 21.05 -0.56
N ALA A 115 16.57 20.07 0.02
CA ALA A 115 17.06 19.29 1.14
C ALA A 115 17.44 17.91 0.62
N ALA A 116 18.73 17.74 0.30
CA ALA A 116 19.32 16.44 0.02
C ALA A 116 19.40 15.61 1.32
N PRO A 117 18.99 14.34 1.34
CA PRO A 117 19.61 13.35 2.20
C PRO A 117 20.61 12.54 1.38
N GLN A 118 21.88 12.69 1.74
CA GLN A 118 22.95 11.83 1.26
C GLN A 118 22.74 10.41 1.76
N THR A 119 22.96 9.48 0.84
CA THR A 119 23.18 8.05 1.01
C THR A 119 24.30 7.76 2.02
N GLU A 120 24.02 6.95 3.04
CA GLU A 120 25.03 6.11 3.70
C GLU A 120 24.40 4.80 4.18
N GLU A 121 24.78 3.70 3.55
CA GLU A 121 25.01 2.36 4.12
C GLU A 121 26.05 1.67 3.21
N PRO A 122 26.85 0.66 3.65
CA PRO A 122 27.34 0.32 4.99
C PRO A 122 28.84 -0.11 4.98
N VAL A 123 29.53 -0.10 6.12
CA VAL A 123 30.72 -0.96 6.33
C VAL A 123 30.65 -1.63 7.70
N ALA A 124 30.69 -2.96 7.66
CA ALA A 124 30.78 -3.84 8.79
C ALA A 124 32.18 -3.80 9.42
N GLU A 125 32.26 -3.79 10.75
CA GLU A 125 33.34 -4.48 11.45
C GLU A 125 32.82 -5.11 12.75
N VAL A 126 32.90 -6.44 12.76
CA VAL A 126 32.64 -7.33 13.88
C VAL A 126 33.91 -7.37 14.73
N ARG A 127 33.80 -7.12 16.04
CA ARG A 127 34.71 -7.70 17.03
C ARG A 127 33.90 -8.33 18.16
N THR A 128 34.05 -9.65 18.21
CA THR A 128 33.74 -10.61 19.27
C THR A 128 34.21 -10.15 20.65
N GLU A 129 33.36 -10.31 21.66
CA GLU A 129 33.79 -10.68 23.02
C GLU A 129 32.73 -11.58 23.67
N GLU A 130 33.23 -12.56 24.42
CA GLU A 130 32.63 -13.84 24.77
C GLU A 130 31.70 -13.79 26.00
N ALA A 131 30.85 -14.81 26.11
CA ALA A 131 30.14 -15.20 27.31
C ALA A 131 31.09 -15.62 28.45
N PRO A 132 30.59 -15.65 29.70
CA PRO A 132 30.60 -16.95 30.37
C PRO A 132 29.27 -17.33 31.03
N VAL A 133 29.03 -18.65 31.02
CA VAL A 133 27.94 -19.38 31.66
C VAL A 133 28.49 -20.13 32.89
N ALA A 134 27.57 -20.39 33.84
CA ALA A 134 27.59 -21.35 34.98
C ALA A 134 27.92 -20.69 36.35
N THR A 135 27.23 -20.94 37.48
CA THR A 135 26.37 -22.06 37.92
C THR A 135 25.60 -21.66 39.21
N GLU A 136 24.36 -22.18 39.40
CA GLU A 136 23.66 -22.68 40.64
C GLU A 136 23.83 -21.99 42.03
N GLU A 137 22.90 -21.94 43.01
CA GLU A 137 21.55 -22.49 43.26
C GLU A 137 20.91 -21.84 44.52
N LYS A 138 19.57 -21.90 44.61
CA LYS A 138 18.64 -22.09 45.77
C LYS A 138 18.47 -21.06 46.92
N ASN A 139 17.21 -20.62 47.12
CA ASN A 139 16.24 -20.99 48.19
C ASN A 139 15.08 -19.92 48.25
N VAL A 140 13.84 -20.13 47.75
CA VAL A 140 12.61 -20.79 48.28
C VAL A 140 12.04 -20.22 49.60
N GLU A 141 10.87 -19.56 49.52
CA GLU A 141 9.68 -19.69 50.42
C GLU A 141 8.48 -18.86 49.84
N GLU A 142 7.54 -19.49 49.13
CA GLU A 142 6.13 -19.84 49.48
C GLU A 142 5.13 -18.67 49.69
N THR A 143 4.29 -18.30 48.69
CA THR A 143 2.87 -18.65 48.35
C THR A 143 1.77 -17.88 49.15
N PRO A 144 0.47 -17.77 48.74
CA PRO A 144 -0.24 -18.30 47.54
C PRO A 144 -1.26 -17.34 46.82
N ASP A 145 -1.71 -17.84 45.66
CA ASP A 145 -3.04 -17.74 44.99
C ASP A 145 -3.76 -16.40 44.71
N THR A 146 -4.02 -16.11 43.43
CA THR A 146 -5.35 -16.36 42.84
C THR A 146 -5.41 -16.16 41.30
N GLY A 147 -5.70 -17.24 40.59
CA GLY A 147 -6.74 -17.32 39.55
C GLY A 147 -6.61 -16.53 38.23
N ALA A 148 -6.23 -17.22 37.14
CA ALA A 148 -7.08 -17.42 35.95
C ALA A 148 -6.28 -18.04 34.77
N ALA A 149 -6.39 -19.36 34.62
CA ALA A 149 -5.76 -20.14 33.57
C ALA A 149 -6.41 -19.93 32.17
N LYS A 150 -5.61 -19.50 31.19
CA LYS A 150 -5.94 -19.54 29.74
C LYS A 150 -5.67 -20.96 29.20
N LYS A 151 -6.73 -21.67 28.77
CA LYS A 151 -6.61 -22.96 28.05
C LYS A 151 -5.94 -22.80 26.68
N PRO A 152 -4.98 -23.67 26.27
CA PRO A 152 -4.43 -23.66 24.92
C PRO A 152 -5.37 -24.34 23.91
N ARG A 153 -5.56 -23.72 22.74
CA ARG A 153 -6.29 -24.31 21.59
C ARG A 153 -5.47 -25.47 21.01
N ARG A 154 -5.99 -26.70 21.08
CA ARG A 154 -5.39 -27.88 20.43
C ARG A 154 -5.32 -27.66 18.91
N ARG A 155 -4.10 -27.76 18.36
CA ARG A 155 -3.85 -28.05 16.94
C ARG A 155 -4.45 -29.42 16.62
N ARG A 156 -5.29 -29.52 15.58
CA ARG A 156 -5.60 -30.81 14.96
C ARG A 156 -4.67 -31.00 13.77
N SER A 157 -3.81 -32.01 13.86
CA SER A 157 -2.95 -32.52 12.80
C SER A 157 -3.70 -33.50 11.89
N ALA A 158 -3.43 -33.34 10.58
CA ALA A 158 -3.47 -34.27 9.44
C ALA A 158 -4.57 -35.34 9.30
N LYS A 159 -5.22 -35.36 8.13
CA LYS A 159 -5.49 -36.60 7.40
C LYS A 159 -5.07 -36.43 5.93
N LYS A 160 -3.99 -37.12 5.57
CA LYS A 160 -3.53 -37.41 4.21
C LYS A 160 -4.54 -38.37 3.56
N VAL A 161 -4.97 -38.11 2.33
CA VAL A 161 -5.63 -39.10 1.47
C VAL A 161 -4.89 -39.03 0.13
N GLU A 162 -4.07 -40.05 -0.12
CA GLU A 162 -3.48 -40.37 -1.42
C GLU A 162 -4.50 -41.18 -2.25
N GLU A 163 -4.57 -40.81 -3.52
CA GLU A 163 -4.83 -41.59 -4.74
C GLU A 163 -6.04 -42.55 -4.84
N SER A 164 -6.89 -42.27 -5.83
CA SER A 164 -7.25 -43.26 -6.85
C SER A 164 -7.62 -42.57 -8.17
N SER A 165 -6.80 -42.84 -9.17
CA SER A 165 -7.02 -42.68 -10.61
C SER A 165 -8.38 -43.15 -11.09
N THR A 166 -9.05 -42.37 -11.96
CA THR A 166 -9.90 -42.93 -13.02
C THR A 166 -9.96 -41.93 -14.17
N GLU A 167 -9.37 -42.33 -15.30
CA GLU A 167 -9.61 -41.77 -16.63
C GLU A 167 -11.00 -42.19 -17.12
N GLU A 168 -11.74 -41.24 -17.70
CA GLU A 168 -12.44 -41.30 -19.01
C GLU A 168 -13.12 -39.96 -19.30
#